data_AF-A0A316WHV0-F1
#
_entry.id   AF-A0A316WHV0-F1
#
_cell.length_a   1.000
_cell.length_b   1.000
_cell.length_c   1.000
_cell.angle_alpha   90.00
_cell.angle_beta   90.00
_cell.angle_gamma   90.00
#
_symmetry.space_group_name_H-M   'P 1'
#
loop_
_entity.id
_entity.type
_entity.pdbx_description
1 polymer ?
#
loop_
_entity_poly.entity_id
_entity_poly.type
_entity_poly.pdbx_seq_one_letter_code
_entity_poly.pdbx_strand_id
1 'polypeptide(L)' 'MNINILLIKYLKEGLSQTEVSEELKKIDFKPNSVSSVEKKLKSLREEYGAKTLFHLACILHERDELGIKAAPSQK' A
#
# COMPACT_ATOMS: atom_id res chain seq x y z
N MET A 1 -2.44 -14.66 1.31
CA MET A 1 -2.84 -13.30 0.89
C MET A 1 -1.67 -12.37 1.23
N ASN A 2 -1.09 -11.67 0.26
CA ASN A 2 0.12 -10.87 0.50
C ASN A 2 -0.27 -9.48 1.03
N ILE A 3 0.32 -9.05 2.16
CA ILE A 3 0.07 -7.74 2.76
C ILE A 3 0.36 -6.59 1.78
N ASN A 4 1.30 -6.79 0.87
CA ASN A 4 1.66 -5.82 -0.17
C ASN A 4 0.47 -5.49 -1.07
N ILE A 5 -0.34 -6.49 -1.46
CA ILE A 5 -1.53 -6.29 -2.29
C ILE A 5 -2.57 -5.46 -1.55
N LEU A 6 -2.80 -5.76 -0.27
CA LEU A 6 -3.74 -5.03 0.58
C LEU A 6 -3.30 -3.59 0.77
N LEU A 7 -2.01 -3.36 1.09
CA LEU A 7 -1.44 -2.02 1.21
C LEU A 7 -1.69 -1.21 -0.06
N ILE A 8 -1.43 -1.77 -1.23
CA ILE A 8 -1.58 -1.06 -2.50
C ILE A 8 -3.04 -0.78 -2.82
N LYS A 9 -3.94 -1.74 -2.55
CA LYS A 9 -5.39 -1.50 -2.68
C LYS A 9 -5.79 -0.30 -1.84
N TYR A 10 -5.39 -0.28 -0.57
CA TYR A 10 -5.77 0.79 0.33
C TYR A 10 -5.11 2.14 -0.07
N LEU A 11 -3.86 2.12 -0.55
CA LEU A 11 -3.21 3.31 -1.08
C LEU A 11 -3.90 3.85 -2.33
N LYS A 12 -4.42 2.98 -3.21
CA LYS A 12 -5.20 3.37 -4.39
C LYS A 12 -6.53 4.02 -4.00
N GLU A 13 -7.13 3.56 -2.92
CA GLU A 13 -8.35 4.15 -2.33
C GLU A 13 -8.05 5.47 -1.59
N GLY A 14 -6.78 5.88 -1.47
CA GLY A 14 -6.37 7.12 -0.84
C GLY A 14 -6.33 7.05 0.70
N LEU A 15 -6.39 5.84 1.27
CA LEU A 15 -6.41 5.64 2.71
C LEU A 15 -5.08 6.06 3.34
N SER A 16 -5.18 6.72 4.50
CA SER A 16 -4.04 7.04 5.35
C SER A 16 -3.50 5.79 6.06
N GLN A 17 -2.28 5.88 6.62
CA GLN A 17 -1.64 4.76 7.33
C GLN A 17 -2.46 4.27 8.54
N THR A 18 -3.17 5.19 9.19
CA THR A 18 -4.07 4.89 10.30
C THR A 18 -5.26 4.10 9.80
N GLU A 19 -5.91 4.53 8.72
CA GLU A 19 -7.05 3.83 8.13
C GLU A 19 -6.65 2.46 7.58
N VAL A 20 -5.48 2.35 6.94
CA VAL A 20 -4.90 1.07 6.52
C VAL A 20 -4.77 0.10 7.70
N SER A 21 -4.29 0.59 8.84
CA SER A 21 -4.18 -0.21 10.07
C SER A 21 -5.56 -0.66 10.56
N GLU A 22 -6.56 0.22 10.53
CA GLU A 22 -7.94 -0.13 10.89
C GLU A 22 -8.54 -1.18 9.95
N GLU A 23 -8.35 -1.02 8.64
CA GLU A 23 -8.82 -1.99 7.64
C GLU A 23 -8.16 -3.36 7.83
N LEU A 24 -6.85 -3.40 8.07
CA LEU A 24 -6.13 -4.64 8.39
C LEU A 24 -6.64 -5.28 9.68
N LYS A 25 -7.06 -4.47 10.66
CA LYS A 25 -7.64 -4.94 11.92
C LYS A 25 -9.05 -5.51 11.72
N LYS A 26 -9.86 -4.91 10.84
CA LYS A 26 -11.20 -5.41 10.48
C LYS A 26 -11.15 -6.78 9.82
N ILE A 27 -10.11 -7.06 9.03
CA ILE A 27 -9.91 -8.37 8.39
C ILE A 27 -9.05 -9.33 9.24
N ASP A 28 -8.79 -9.01 10.51
CA ASP A 28 -7.92 -9.73 11.45
C ASP A 28 -6.52 -10.08 10.91
N PHE A 29 -6.01 -9.29 9.95
CA PHE A 29 -4.74 -9.56 9.29
C PHE A 29 -3.58 -9.06 10.14
N LYS A 30 -2.61 -9.93 10.47
CA LYS A 30 -1.42 -9.54 11.25
C LYS A 30 -0.19 -9.39 10.37
N PRO A 31 0.64 -8.36 10.60
CA PRO A 31 0.48 -7.33 11.64
C PRO A 31 -0.46 -6.18 11.22
N ASN A 32 -1.45 -5.86 12.07
CA ASN A 32 -2.41 -4.76 11.86
C ASN A 32 -2.07 -3.50 12.66
N SER A 33 -1.06 -3.52 13.53
CA SER A 33 -0.68 -2.34 14.31
C SER A 33 -0.15 -1.22 13.41
N VAL A 34 -0.55 0.02 13.67
CA VAL A 34 -0.10 1.23 12.93
C VAL A 34 1.42 1.23 12.77
N SER A 35 2.18 1.03 13.85
CA SER A 35 3.65 1.01 13.80
C SER A 35 4.22 -0.10 12.90
N SER A 36 3.56 -1.26 12.82
CA SER A 36 3.98 -2.34 11.93
C SER A 36 3.71 -2.01 10.46
N VAL A 37 2.54 -1.43 10.19
CA VAL A 37 2.15 -0.93 8.87
C VAL A 37 3.12 0.17 8.42
N GLU A 38 3.41 1.13 9.29
CA GLU A 38 4.39 2.20 9.06
C GLU A 38 5.77 1.65 8.73
N LYS A 39 6.30 0.73 9.54
CA LYS A 39 7.60 0.11 9.28
C LYS A 39 7.61 -0.60 7.92
N LYS A 40 6.55 -1.35 7.59
CA LYS A 40 6.44 -2.07 6.32
C LYS A 40 6.38 -1.11 5.14
N LEU A 41 5.54 -0.09 5.21
CA LEU A 41 5.41 0.96 4.21
C LEU A 41 6.70 1.77 4.04
N LYS A 42 7.42 2.03 5.13
CA LYS A 42 8.72 2.70 5.11
C LYS A 42 9.75 1.83 4.39
N SER A 43 9.86 0.56 4.75
CA SER A 43 10.76 -0.38 4.05
C SER A 43 10.42 -0.50 2.57
N LEU A 44 9.14 -0.60 2.19
CA LEU A 44 8.72 -0.59 0.79
C LEU A 44 9.08 0.73 0.10
N ARG A 45 8.88 1.87 0.75
CA ARG A 45 9.31 3.16 0.18
C ARG A 45 10.81 3.20 -0.07
N GLU A 46 11.62 2.69 0.86
CA GLU A 46 13.08 2.66 0.72
C GLU A 46 13.51 1.68 -0.38
N GLU A 47 12.90 0.50 -0.45
CA GLU A 47 13.17 -0.54 -1.45
C GLU A 47 12.84 -0.09 -2.88
N TYR A 48 11.74 0.64 -3.05
CA TYR A 48 11.30 1.15 -4.36
C TYR A 48 11.76 2.59 -4.63
N GLY A 49 12.47 3.24 -3.70
CA GLY A 49 12.93 4.63 -3.84
C GLY A 49 11.81 5.69 -3.83
N ALA A 50 10.66 5.37 -3.23
CA ALA A 50 9.49 6.23 -3.24
C ALA A 50 9.49 7.29 -2.12
N LYS A 51 9.22 8.55 -2.51
CA LYS A 51 9.18 9.70 -1.60
C LYS A 51 7.87 9.83 -0.80
N THR A 52 6.77 9.30 -1.34
CA THR A 52 5.45 9.31 -0.70
C THR A 52 4.80 7.94 -0.88
N LEU A 53 3.76 7.66 -0.09
CA LEU A 53 2.98 6.43 -0.27
C LEU A 53 2.27 6.39 -1.62
N PHE A 54 1.81 7.55 -2.10
CA PHE A 54 1.25 7.69 -3.43
C PHE A 54 2.29 7.36 -4.52
N HIS A 55 3.51 7.88 -4.39
CA HIS A 55 4.60 7.57 -5.32
C HIS A 55 4.93 6.07 -5.29
N LEU A 56 4.95 5.45 -4.11
CA LEU A 56 5.12 4.00 -3.96
C LEU A 56 4.02 3.24 -4.70
N ALA A 57 2.76 3.64 -4.54
CA ALA A 57 1.63 3.03 -5.23
C ALA A 57 1.74 3.16 -6.76
N CYS A 58 2.14 4.32 -7.29
CA CYS A 58 2.39 4.49 -8.73
C CYS A 58 3.50 3.56 -9.25
N ILE A 59 4.64 3.48 -8.56
CA ILE A 59 5.76 2.61 -8.97
C ILE A 59 5.33 1.14 -8.98
N LEU A 60 4.65 0.70 -7.92
CA LEU A 60 4.14 -0.67 -7.80
C LEU A 60 3.09 -0.99 -8.85
N HIS A 61 2.33 0.02 -9.26
CA HIS A 61 1.35 -0.10 -10.32
C HIS A 61 2.00 -0.24 -11.70
N GLU A 62 3.03 0.57 -12.00
CA GLU A 62 3.74 0.52 -13.28
C GLU A 62 4.55 -0.76 -13.47
N ARG A 63 5.07 -1.34 -12.39
CA ARG A 63 5.90 -2.56 -12.45
C ARG A 63 5.11 -3.86 -12.67
N ASP A 64 3.78 -3.79 -12.74
CA ASP A 64 2.87 -4.92 -13.03
C ASP A 64 3.10 -6.22 -12.22
N GLU A 65 3.86 -6.18 -11.11
CA GLU A 65 4.11 -7.35 -10.24
C GLU A 65 2.83 -7.88 -9.54
N LEU A 66 1.68 -7.29 -9.85
CA LEU A 66 0.41 -7.52 -9.17
C LEU A 66 -0.74 -7.82 -10.12
N GLY A 67 -0.53 -7.79 -11.44
CA GLY A 67 -1.56 -8.15 -12.43
C GLY A 67 -2.85 -7.31 -12.35
N ILE A 68 -2.80 -6.12 -11.75
CA ILE A 68 -3.95 -5.22 -11.67
C ILE A 68 -3.82 -4.16 -12.75
N LYS A 69 -4.50 -4.42 -13.87
CA LYS A 69 -4.67 -3.50 -14.99
C LYS A 69 -5.03 -2.10 -14.48
N ALA A 70 -4.14 -1.15 -14.72
CA ALA A 70 -4.37 0.26 -14.47
C ALA A 70 -5.65 0.74 -15.16
N ALA A 71 -6.61 1.18 -14.35
CA ALA A 71 -7.58 2.17 -14.82
C ALA A 71 -6.86 3.53 -14.77
N PRO A 72 -6.81 4.27 -15.89
CA PRO A 72 -6.13 5.56 -15.94
C PRO A 72 -6.97 6.58 -15.18
N SER A 73 -6.39 7.16 -14.13
CA SER A 73 -7.03 8.24 -13.40
C SER A 73 -5.98 9.23 -12.92
N GLN A 74 -6.05 10.54 -13.18
CA GLN A 74 -6.82 11.36 -14.11
C GLN A 74 -5.97 12.62 -14.37
N LYS A 75 -6.08 13.17 -15.57
CA LYS A 75 -5.57 14.49 -15.94
C LYS A 75 -6.58 15.55 -15.55
#